data_AF-A0A6P0LUJ2-F1
#
_entry.id   AF-A0A6P0LUJ2-F1
#
_cell.length_a   1.000
_cell.length_b   1.000
_cell.length_c   1.000
_cell.angle_alpha   90.00
_cell.angle_beta   90.00
_cell.angle_gamma   90.00
#
_symmetry.space_group_name_H-M   'P 1'
#
loop_
_entity.id
_entity.type
_entity.pdbx_description
1 polymer ?
#
loop_
_entity_poly.entity_id
_entity_poly.type
_entity_poly.pdbx_seq_one_letter_code
_entity_poly.pdbx_strand_id
1 'polypeptide(L)'
;MTGIDKQTSKHQIDRLVSSYDYELPQEQIAQTPLSERDGSRLLVVDSPTHHSHHIFRELPQLLQPGDLLILNNTRVIPARLYGRKSTGVPVEILLLEERQHQEQQQ
;
A
#
# COMPACT_ATOMS: atom_id res chain seq x y z
N MET A 1 -18.25 -4.10 -51.76
CA MET A 1 -18.93 -3.13 -50.91
C MET A 1 -18.55 -3.44 -49.47
N THR A 2 -17.62 -2.63 -48.95
CA THR A 2 -17.24 -2.40 -47.53
C THR A 2 -17.15 -3.60 -46.59
N GLY A 3 -15.90 -4.01 -46.34
CA GLY A 3 -15.52 -4.85 -45.22
C GLY A 3 -15.86 -4.20 -43.87
N ILE A 4 -16.32 -5.02 -42.95
CA ILE A 4 -16.66 -4.64 -41.59
C ILE A 4 -15.34 -4.57 -40.81
N ASP A 5 -14.85 -3.35 -40.57
CA ASP A 5 -13.76 -3.08 -39.65
C ASP A 5 -14.17 -3.47 -38.22
N LYS A 6 -13.74 -4.66 -37.79
CA LYS A 6 -13.72 -5.03 -36.37
C LYS A 6 -12.51 -4.38 -35.70
N GLN A 7 -12.50 -3.06 -35.59
CA GLN A 7 -11.58 -2.36 -34.67
C GLN A 7 -12.08 -2.54 -33.24
N THR A 8 -11.81 -3.71 -32.67
CA THR A 8 -11.88 -3.93 -31.23
C THR A 8 -10.63 -3.30 -30.65
N SER A 9 -10.69 -2.01 -30.28
CA SER A 9 -9.59 -1.30 -29.62
C SER A 9 -9.38 -1.88 -28.22
N LYS A 10 -8.53 -2.91 -28.14
CA LYS A 10 -7.98 -3.41 -26.89
C LYS A 10 -7.18 -2.27 -26.27
N HIS A 11 -7.65 -1.69 -25.18
CA HIS A 11 -6.82 -0.83 -24.34
C HIS A 11 -5.65 -1.67 -23.83
N GLN A 12 -4.51 -1.55 -24.49
CA GLN A 12 -3.27 -2.14 -24.03
C GLN A 12 -2.84 -1.36 -22.79
N ILE A 13 -2.97 -1.99 -21.62
CA ILE A 13 -2.48 -1.42 -20.36
C ILE A 13 -0.98 -1.19 -20.51
N ASP A 14 -0.54 0.04 -20.29
CA ASP A 14 0.87 0.37 -20.22
C ASP A 14 1.49 -0.26 -18.97
N ARG A 15 2.50 -1.11 -19.19
CA ARG A 15 3.18 -1.90 -18.16
C ARG A 15 4.67 -1.56 -18.06
N LEU A 16 5.12 -0.53 -18.77
CA LEU A 16 6.50 -0.10 -18.68
C LEU A 16 6.72 0.66 -17.37
N VAL A 17 7.82 0.36 -16.67
CA VAL A 17 8.19 1.04 -15.42
C VAL A 17 8.42 2.54 -15.68
N SER A 18 9.02 2.86 -16.84
CA SER A 18 9.32 4.24 -17.24
C SER A 18 8.09 5.13 -17.38
N SER A 19 6.89 4.56 -17.58
CA SER A 19 5.65 5.32 -17.71
C SER A 19 5.17 5.93 -16.39
N TYR A 20 5.84 5.58 -15.29
CA TYR A 20 5.61 6.11 -13.94
C TYR A 20 6.79 6.97 -13.46
N ASP A 21 7.75 7.27 -14.34
CA ASP A 21 8.92 8.08 -14.02
C ASP A 21 8.58 9.58 -13.99
N TYR A 22 9.21 10.33 -13.10
CA TYR A 22 9.05 11.78 -12.97
C TYR A 22 10.30 12.42 -12.37
N GLU A 23 10.53 13.69 -12.71
CA GLU A 23 11.65 14.44 -12.15
C GLU A 23 11.38 14.75 -10.67
N LEU A 24 12.19 14.16 -9.77
CA LEU A 24 12.16 14.43 -8.34
C LEU A 24 13.51 15.00 -7.88
N PRO A 25 13.60 16.32 -7.64
CA PRO A 25 14.81 16.91 -7.07
C PRO A 25 15.12 16.30 -5.69
N GLN A 26 16.38 16.00 -5.44
CA GLN A 26 16.83 15.29 -4.23
C GLN A 26 16.49 16.06 -2.95
N GLU A 27 16.51 17.39 -3.00
CA GLU A 27 16.17 18.29 -1.90
C GLU A 27 14.68 18.23 -1.51
N GLN A 28 13.81 17.72 -2.38
CA GLN A 28 12.38 17.53 -2.09
C GLN A 28 12.10 16.20 -1.36
N ILE A 29 13.12 15.35 -1.21
CA ILE A 29 13.03 14.11 -0.43
C ILE A 29 13.30 14.42 1.04
N ALA A 30 12.25 14.37 1.86
CA ALA A 30 12.34 14.59 3.30
C ALA A 30 13.30 13.57 3.94
N GLN A 31 14.38 14.08 4.54
CA GLN A 31 15.39 13.26 5.23
C GLN A 31 14.99 12.93 6.68
N THR A 32 14.20 13.81 7.28
CA THR A 32 13.65 13.65 8.62
C THR A 32 12.18 14.08 8.63
N PRO A 33 11.36 13.51 9.50
CA PRO A 33 9.99 13.99 9.69
C PRO A 33 10.01 15.40 10.29
N LEU A 34 8.91 16.13 10.11
CA LEU A 34 8.65 17.36 10.86
C LEU A 34 8.54 17.07 12.37
N SER A 35 8.89 18.05 13.19
CA SER A 35 8.76 17.97 14.65
C SER A 35 7.33 17.75 15.10
N GLU A 36 6.38 18.50 14.50
CA GLU A 36 4.95 18.26 14.60
C GLU A 36 4.49 17.49 13.36
N ARG A 37 4.14 16.21 13.56
CA ARG A 37 3.82 15.30 12.45
C ARG A 37 2.63 15.75 11.63
N ASP A 38 1.62 16.32 12.27
CA ASP A 38 0.39 16.81 11.62
C ASP A 38 0.57 18.18 10.92
N GLY A 39 1.75 18.80 11.06
CA GLY A 39 2.15 19.99 10.31
C GLY A 39 2.59 19.70 8.87
N SER A 40 2.62 18.43 8.44
CA SER A 40 2.99 18.07 7.07
C SER A 40 1.97 18.57 6.05
N ARG A 41 2.42 18.93 4.85
CA ARG A 41 1.53 19.25 3.72
C ARG A 41 0.66 18.04 3.35
N LEU A 42 -0.58 18.31 2.97
CA LEU A 42 -1.55 17.34 2.45
C LEU A 42 -1.99 17.81 1.05
N LEU A 43 -1.79 16.98 0.04
CA LEU A 43 -2.33 17.22 -1.31
C LEU A 43 -3.64 16.45 -1.45
N VAL A 44 -4.73 17.16 -1.70
CA VAL A 44 -6.04 16.55 -1.97
C VAL A 44 -6.25 16.58 -3.47
N VAL A 45 -6.51 15.42 -4.07
CA VAL A 45 -6.75 15.26 -5.51
C VAL A 45 -8.14 14.68 -5.69
N ASP A 46 -9.04 15.45 -6.29
CA ASP A 46 -10.44 15.09 -6.55
C ASP A 46 -10.66 14.67 -8.02
N SER A 47 -9.76 15.05 -8.93
CA SER A 47 -9.80 14.65 -10.35
C SER A 47 -8.41 14.74 -11.00
N PRO A 48 -8.22 14.24 -12.23
CA PRO A 48 -6.93 14.37 -12.94
C PRO A 48 -6.46 15.82 -13.17
N THR A 49 -7.36 16.80 -13.07
CA THR A 49 -7.08 18.22 -13.38
C THR A 49 -7.30 19.15 -12.18
N HIS A 50 -7.85 18.66 -11.08
CA HIS A 50 -8.12 19.47 -9.90
C HIS A 50 -7.43 18.86 -8.68
N HIS A 51 -6.86 19.76 -7.88
CA HIS A 51 -6.21 19.43 -6.63
C HIS A 51 -6.16 20.67 -5.75
N SER A 52 -6.11 20.47 -4.44
CA SER A 52 -5.95 21.53 -3.44
C SER A 52 -4.83 21.21 -2.46
N HIS A 53 -4.25 22.26 -1.88
CA HIS A 53 -3.21 22.16 -0.87
C HIS A 53 -3.78 22.44 0.52
N HIS A 54 -3.46 21.54 1.46
CA HIS A 54 -3.89 21.56 2.84
C HIS A 54 -2.70 21.25 3.77
N ILE A 55 -2.93 21.28 5.07
CA ILE A 55 -2.04 20.66 6.07
C ILE A 55 -2.70 19.44 6.67
N PHE A 56 -1.93 18.45 7.12
CA PHE A 56 -2.48 17.17 7.58
C PHE A 56 -3.42 17.32 8.80
N ARG A 57 -3.18 18.32 9.66
CA ARG A 57 -4.07 18.70 10.76
C ARG A 57 -5.50 19.04 10.30
N GLU A 58 -5.69 19.40 9.03
CA GLU A 58 -7.00 19.71 8.44
C GLU A 58 -7.77 18.46 7.97
N LEU A 59 -7.15 17.28 7.98
CA LEU A 59 -7.79 16.04 7.53
C LEU A 59 -9.19 15.81 8.12
N PRO A 60 -9.47 16.07 9.42
CA PRO A 60 -10.82 15.90 9.96
C PRO A 60 -11.90 16.76 9.28
N GLN A 61 -11.55 17.90 8.68
CA GLN A 61 -12.52 18.75 7.98
C GLN A 61 -12.86 18.24 6.57
N LEU A 62 -12.05 17.32 6.03
CA LEU A 62 -12.26 16.70 4.73
C LEU A 62 -13.15 15.45 4.81
N LEU A 63 -13.36 14.92 6.02
CA LEU A 63 -14.13 13.71 6.27
C LEU A 63 -15.59 14.03 6.58
N GLN A 64 -16.48 13.11 6.22
CA GLN A 64 -17.90 13.20 6.51
C GLN A 64 -18.28 12.28 7.69
N PRO A 65 -19.35 12.60 8.44
CA PRO A 65 -19.90 11.68 9.42
C PRO A 65 -20.25 10.33 8.78
N GLY A 66 -19.71 9.25 9.33
CA GLY A 66 -19.88 7.88 8.81
C GLY A 66 -18.68 7.34 8.03
N ASP A 67 -17.68 8.18 7.72
CA ASP A 67 -16.44 7.71 7.10
C ASP A 67 -15.65 6.77 8.02
N LEU A 68 -15.05 5.73 7.44
CA LEU A 68 -14.23 4.75 8.14
C LEU A 68 -12.75 4.99 7.84
N LEU A 69 -11.98 5.37 8.85
CA LEU A 69 -10.53 5.42 8.76
C LEU A 69 -9.95 4.04 9.13
N ILE A 70 -9.42 3.35 8.12
CA ILE A 70 -8.70 2.09 8.33
C ILE A 70 -7.22 2.41 8.50
N LEU A 71 -6.73 2.26 9.73
CA LEU A 71 -5.32 2.45 10.04
C LEU A 71 -4.60 1.11 10.02
N ASN A 72 -3.45 1.06 9.33
CA ASN A 72 -2.57 -0.09 9.44
C ASN A 72 -1.76 -0.01 10.74
N ASN A 73 -2.08 -0.89 11.69
CA ASN A 73 -1.27 -1.09 12.89
C ASN A 73 -0.35 -2.29 12.68
N THR A 74 0.91 -2.04 12.31
CA THR A 74 1.89 -3.10 12.07
C THR A 74 2.50 -3.58 13.39
N ARG A 75 2.42 -4.89 13.65
CA ARG A 75 3.14 -5.54 14.76
C ARG A 75 4.08 -6.58 14.18
N VAL A 76 5.35 -6.53 14.59
CA VAL A 76 6.31 -7.59 14.26
C VAL A 76 5.99 -8.80 15.14
N ILE A 77 5.60 -9.90 14.52
CA ILE A 77 5.48 -11.19 15.19
C ILE A 77 6.76 -11.99 14.85
N PRO A 78 7.57 -12.40 15.83
CA PRO A 78 8.71 -13.29 15.57
C PRO A 78 8.18 -14.68 15.19
N ALA A 79 7.95 -14.86 13.90
CA ALA A 79 7.32 -16.04 13.31
C ALA A 79 8.30 -16.92 12.51
N ARG A 80 9.57 -16.51 12.41
CA ARG A 80 10.58 -17.21 11.62
C ARG A 80 11.29 -18.25 12.48
N LEU A 81 11.18 -19.52 12.09
CA LEU A 81 11.89 -20.65 12.70
C LEU A 81 12.89 -21.24 11.71
N TYR A 82 14.03 -21.68 12.23
CA TYR A 82 15.05 -22.37 11.45
C TYR A 82 15.14 -23.82 11.91
N GLY A 83 15.25 -24.74 10.96
CA GLY A 83 15.35 -26.17 11.26
C GLY A 83 16.09 -26.95 10.18
N ARG A 84 16.14 -28.27 10.35
CA ARG A 84 16.64 -29.20 9.33
C ARG A 84 15.61 -30.31 9.14
N LYS A 85 15.39 -30.71 7.89
CA LYS A 85 14.66 -31.95 7.59
C LYS A 85 15.43 -33.14 8.18
N SER A 86 14.76 -34.27 8.38
CA SER A 86 15.41 -35.54 8.76
C SER A 86 16.53 -35.94 7.79
N THR A 87 16.47 -35.48 6.55
CA THR A 87 17.52 -35.65 5.52
C THR A 87 18.72 -34.71 5.68
N GLY A 88 18.74 -33.84 6.69
CA GLY A 88 19.82 -32.87 6.95
C GLY A 88 19.71 -31.55 6.19
N VAL A 89 18.76 -31.43 5.26
CA VAL A 89 18.55 -30.22 4.44
C VAL A 89 18.01 -29.07 5.31
N PRO A 90 18.63 -27.87 5.28
CA PRO A 90 18.14 -26.72 6.04
C PRO A 90 16.78 -26.23 5.52
N VAL A 91 15.92 -25.79 6.44
CA VAL A 91 14.61 -25.20 6.13
C VAL A 91 14.34 -23.97 6.98
N GLU A 92 13.60 -23.03 6.41
CA GLU A 92 13.04 -21.86 7.08
C GLU A 92 11.51 -22.00 7.10
N ILE A 93 10.90 -21.71 8.25
CA ILE A 93 9.44 -21.78 8.45
C ILE A 93 8.99 -20.39 8.89
N LEU A 94 7.98 -19.84 8.21
CA LEU A 94 7.30 -18.62 8.61
C LEU A 94 5.90 -18.96 9.14
N LEU A 95 5.67 -18.70 10.42
CA LEU A 95 4.36 -18.86 11.06
C LEU A 95 3.45 -17.69 10.68
N LEU A 96 2.37 -17.95 9.94
CA LEU A 96 1.47 -16.90 9.49
C LEU A 96 0.40 -16.56 10.54
N GLU A 97 -0.13 -17.57 11.21
CA GLU A 97 -1.25 -17.43 12.15
C GLU A 97 -1.08 -18.40 13.33
N GLU A 98 -1.42 -17.93 14.53
CA GLU A 98 -1.55 -18.78 15.71
C GLU A 98 -2.90 -19.51 15.66
N ARG A 99 -2.88 -20.85 15.78
CA ARG A 99 -4.08 -21.68 15.84
C ARG A 99 -4.34 -22.01 17.31
N GLN A 100 -5.44 -21.51 17.87
CA GLN A 100 -5.86 -21.90 19.22
C GLN A 100 -6.17 -23.39 19.27
N HIS A 101 -5.67 -24.06 20.32
CA HIS A 101 -5.95 -25.47 20.57
C HIS A 101 -7.40 -25.61 21.04
N GLN A 102 -8.26 -26.25 20.24
CA GLN A 102 -9.58 -26.67 20.73
C GLN A 102 -9.39 -27.95 21.53
N GLU A 103 -9.49 -27.86 22.85
CA GLU A 103 -9.60 -29.05 23.71
C GLU A 103 -10.91 -29.76 23.35
N GLN A 104 -10.80 -30.91 22.69
CA GLN A 104 -11.91 -31.84 22.54
C GLN A 104 -12.20 -32.41 23.92
N GLN A 105 -13.22 -31.86 24.59
CA GLN A 105 -13.81 -32.48 25.78
C GLN A 105 -14.42 -33.82 25.33
N GLN A 106 -13.86 -34.91 25.83
CA GLN A 106 -14.45 -36.26 25.79
C GLN A 106 -15.60 -36.35 26.78
#